data_AF-A0A142XTR8-F1
#
_entry.id   AF-A0A142XTR8-F1
#
_cell.length_a   1.000
_cell.length_b   1.000
_cell.length_c   1.000
_cell.angle_alpha   90.00
_cell.angle_beta   90.00
_cell.angle_gamma   90.00
#
_symmetry.space_group_name_H-M   'P 1'
#
loop_
_entity.id
_entity.type
_entity.pdbx_description
1 polymer ?
#
loop_
_entity_poly.entity_id
_entity_poly.type
_entity_poly.pdbx_seq_one_letter_code
_entity_poly.pdbx_strand_id
1 'polypeptide(L)'
;MTEETTLRLRLQTVAAYRELRRNVQKSGRENVIFALVMLGLAYFAHQNGQNTFVALIYVALGLGELLVGLFKWAVPSAEGLILDGMVLLVFAALNFGREFLRFQGGAQPTSTGIFFGLLMLYFAVGRFKNYAALRRLFAERPAPEHIAWFDDLVRDILTSDPHADQLALDLPTTPHWRVKLLGSTAFFVANNGGSVWVVGPDDFVLVREKHDRGGGRRKALLRIYGDAYPEFTLDDVSWANYARWMDEFAAPHPA
;
A
#
# COMPACT_ATOMS: atom_id res chain seq x y z
N MET A 1 -26.28 -14.91 4.91
CA MET A 1 -25.28 -13.88 5.28
C MET A 1 -26.00 -12.85 6.13
N THR A 2 -25.45 -12.52 7.30
CA THR A 2 -26.01 -11.49 8.17
C THR A 2 -25.67 -10.09 7.63
N GLU A 3 -26.46 -9.08 7.98
CA GLU A 3 -26.17 -7.66 7.64
C GLU A 3 -24.77 -7.25 8.09
N GLU A 4 -24.33 -7.77 9.24
CA GLU A 4 -23.02 -7.51 9.82
C GLU A 4 -21.87 -8.07 8.98
N THR A 5 -22.03 -9.28 8.41
CA THR A 5 -21.04 -9.85 7.48
C THR A 5 -20.91 -8.98 6.23
N THR A 6 -22.04 -8.46 5.74
CA THR A 6 -22.08 -7.58 4.57
C THR A 6 -21.41 -6.24 4.86
N LEU A 7 -21.66 -5.66 6.03
CA LEU A 7 -21.00 -4.44 6.48
C LEU A 7 -19.49 -4.63 6.63
N ARG A 8 -19.05 -5.73 7.26
CA ARG A 8 -17.62 -6.05 7.41
C ARG A 8 -16.93 -6.19 6.06
N LEU A 9 -17.55 -6.88 5.10
CA LEU A 9 -17.02 -7.02 3.75
C LEU A 9 -16.88 -5.67 3.03
N ARG A 10 -17.85 -4.77 3.20
CA ARG A 10 -17.78 -3.39 2.67
C ARG A 10 -16.62 -2.62 3.30
N LEU A 11 -16.42 -2.72 4.61
CA LEU A 11 -15.32 -2.08 5.33
C LEU A 11 -13.96 -2.64 4.91
N GLN A 12 -13.84 -3.95 4.73
CA GLN A 12 -12.63 -4.59 4.17
C GLN A 12 -12.33 -4.07 2.76
N THR A 13 -13.36 -3.89 1.93
CA THR A 13 -13.22 -3.31 0.59
C THR A 13 -12.71 -1.88 0.65
N VAL A 14 -13.24 -1.06 1.57
CA VAL A 14 -12.75 0.33 1.78
C VAL A 14 -11.31 0.35 2.27
N ALA A 15 -10.95 -0.51 3.22
CA ALA A 15 -9.60 -0.64 3.75
C ALA A 15 -8.59 -1.03 2.65
N ALA A 16 -8.92 -2.04 1.85
CA ALA A 16 -8.11 -2.49 0.73
C ALA A 16 -7.96 -1.40 -0.35
N TYR A 17 -9.04 -0.66 -0.66
CA TYR A 17 -8.99 0.46 -1.59
C TYR A 17 -8.08 1.59 -1.11
N ARG A 18 -8.09 1.87 0.19
CA ARG A 18 -7.23 2.89 0.81
C ARG A 18 -5.75 2.52 0.77
N GLU A 19 -5.42 1.27 1.12
CA GLU A 19 -4.05 0.76 1.02
C GLU A 19 -3.56 0.86 -0.42
N LEU A 20 -4.41 0.47 -1.37
CA LEU A 20 -4.11 0.62 -2.78
C LEU A 20 -3.82 2.08 -3.16
N ARG A 21 -4.71 3.00 -2.77
CA ARG A 21 -4.58 4.42 -3.05
C ARG A 21 -3.21 4.94 -2.59
N ARG A 22 -2.78 4.54 -1.39
CA ARG A 22 -1.46 4.90 -0.85
C ARG A 22 -0.31 4.30 -1.64
N ASN A 23 -0.43 3.05 -2.07
CA ASN A 23 0.59 2.43 -2.92
C ASN A 23 0.72 3.15 -4.27
N VAL A 24 -0.39 3.61 -4.87
CA VAL A 24 -0.38 4.44 -6.08
C VAL A 24 0.27 5.80 -5.82
N GLN A 25 -0.05 6.46 -4.70
CA GLN A 25 0.58 7.73 -4.33
C GLN A 25 2.09 7.58 -4.07
N LYS A 26 2.50 6.51 -3.39
CA LYS A 26 3.91 6.18 -3.15
C LYS A 26 4.63 5.96 -4.48
N SER A 27 4.04 5.21 -5.40
CA SER A 27 4.55 5.08 -6.76
C SER A 27 4.62 6.43 -7.48
N GLY A 28 3.66 7.34 -7.27
CA GLY A 28 3.73 8.70 -7.82
C GLY A 28 4.99 9.45 -7.38
N ARG A 29 5.39 9.33 -6.11
CA ARG A 29 6.65 9.91 -5.59
C ARG A 29 7.89 9.29 -6.24
N GLU A 30 7.87 7.98 -6.47
CA GLU A 30 8.94 7.26 -7.18
C GLU A 30 9.06 7.76 -8.64
N ASN A 31 7.93 7.98 -9.33
CA ASN A 31 7.92 8.56 -10.68
C ASN A 31 8.52 9.98 -10.70
N VAL A 32 8.26 10.81 -9.68
CA VAL A 32 8.90 12.15 -9.58
C VAL A 32 10.42 12.03 -9.47
N ILE A 33 10.92 11.14 -8.61
CA ILE A 33 12.37 10.90 -8.47
C ILE A 33 12.94 10.40 -9.80
N PHE A 34 12.26 9.46 -10.46
CA PHE A 34 12.67 8.93 -11.75
C PHE A 34 12.73 10.01 -12.83
N ALA A 35 11.72 10.88 -12.92
CA ALA A 35 11.69 12.03 -13.81
C ALA A 35 12.90 12.95 -13.61
N LEU A 36 13.24 13.27 -12.35
CA LEU A 36 14.41 14.09 -12.03
C LEU A 36 15.72 13.45 -12.48
N VAL A 37 15.87 12.13 -12.27
CA VAL A 37 17.03 11.37 -12.76
C VAL A 37 17.12 11.46 -14.28
N MET A 38 16.00 11.31 -14.99
CA MET A 38 15.99 11.40 -16.46
C MET A 38 16.28 12.78 -17.00
N LEU A 39 15.79 13.83 -16.35
CA LEU A 39 16.16 15.21 -16.69
C LEU A 39 17.66 15.45 -16.47
N GLY A 40 18.22 14.90 -15.39
CA GLY A 40 19.67 14.92 -15.15
C GLY A 40 20.45 14.19 -16.26
N LEU A 41 20.01 12.99 -16.64
CA LEU A 41 20.62 12.22 -17.74
C LEU A 41 20.53 12.98 -19.07
N ALA A 42 19.40 13.63 -19.36
CA ALA A 42 19.24 14.45 -20.56
C ALA A 42 20.22 15.63 -20.59
N TYR A 43 20.40 16.31 -19.45
CA TYR A 43 21.36 17.40 -19.30
C TYR A 43 22.80 16.93 -19.54
N PHE A 44 23.22 15.83 -18.89
CA PHE A 44 24.56 15.28 -19.09
C PHE A 44 24.79 14.74 -20.50
N ALA A 45 23.77 14.13 -21.12
CA ALA A 45 23.84 13.68 -22.50
C ALA A 45 24.08 14.87 -23.45
N HIS A 46 23.37 15.98 -23.25
CA HIS A 46 23.53 17.19 -24.03
C HIS A 46 24.92 17.83 -23.84
N GLN A 47 25.40 17.94 -22.60
CA GLN A 47 26.75 18.46 -22.28
C GLN A 47 27.87 17.63 -22.94
N ASN A 48 27.68 16.31 -23.05
CA ASN A 48 28.64 15.40 -23.68
C ASN A 48 28.53 15.36 -25.22
N GLY A 49 27.81 16.31 -25.84
CA GLY A 49 27.69 16.42 -27.29
C GLY A 49 26.80 15.36 -27.95
N GLN A 50 25.92 14.69 -27.18
CA GLN A 50 24.90 13.85 -27.83
C GLN A 50 23.94 14.70 -28.66
N ASN A 51 23.34 14.06 -29.66
CA ASN A 51 22.36 14.70 -30.54
C ASN A 51 21.25 15.38 -29.73
N THR A 52 21.08 16.70 -29.94
CA THR A 52 20.06 17.53 -29.29
C THR A 52 18.66 16.94 -29.38
N PHE A 53 18.32 16.29 -30.51
CA PHE A 53 17.04 15.63 -30.67
C PHE A 53 16.80 14.51 -29.65
N VAL A 54 17.84 13.72 -29.35
CA VAL A 54 17.78 12.68 -28.31
C VAL A 54 17.57 13.33 -26.95
N ALA A 55 18.35 14.36 -26.62
CA ALA A 55 18.18 15.09 -25.36
C ALA A 55 16.75 15.65 -25.20
N LEU A 56 16.18 16.24 -26.26
CA LEU A 56 14.80 16.74 -26.26
C LEU A 56 13.76 15.64 -26.01
N ILE A 57 13.95 14.45 -26.58
CA ILE A 57 13.08 13.29 -26.31
C ILE A 57 13.15 12.91 -24.82
N TYR A 58 14.34 12.81 -24.24
CA TYR A 58 14.48 12.48 -22.82
C TYR A 58 13.87 13.55 -21.91
N VAL A 59 13.98 14.84 -22.29
CA VAL A 59 13.29 15.93 -21.56
C VAL A 59 11.78 15.78 -21.66
N ALA A 60 11.24 15.58 -22.87
CA ALA A 60 9.79 15.43 -23.07
C ALA A 60 9.23 14.25 -22.25
N LEU A 61 9.95 13.14 -22.24
CA LEU A 61 9.55 11.97 -21.47
C LEU A 61 9.73 12.15 -19.96
N GLY A 62 10.80 12.81 -19.52
CA GLY A 62 11.01 13.18 -18.12
C GLY A 62 9.90 14.08 -17.60
N LEU A 63 9.46 15.06 -18.41
CA LEU A 63 8.30 15.88 -18.11
C LEU A 63 7.00 15.07 -18.10
N GLY A 64 6.84 14.12 -19.03
CA GLY A 64 5.72 13.18 -19.04
C GLY A 64 5.63 12.37 -17.75
N GLU A 65 6.74 11.76 -17.32
CA GLU A 65 6.82 11.03 -16.05
C GLU A 65 6.55 11.93 -14.83
N LEU A 66 7.05 13.17 -14.85
CA LEU A 66 6.80 14.12 -13.79
C LEU A 66 5.30 14.44 -13.68
N LEU A 67 4.64 14.70 -14.82
CA LEU A 67 3.21 14.96 -14.87
C LEU A 67 2.40 13.76 -14.40
N VAL A 68 2.78 12.54 -14.81
CA VAL A 68 2.14 11.30 -14.34
C VAL A 68 2.36 11.08 -12.84
N GLY A 69 3.56 11.35 -12.33
CA GLY A 69 3.89 11.27 -10.91
C GLY A 69 3.04 12.23 -10.07
N LEU A 70 2.93 13.50 -10.51
CA LEU A 70 2.08 14.51 -9.90
C LEU A 70 0.59 14.13 -10.00
N PHE A 71 0.16 13.60 -11.13
CA PHE A 71 -1.22 13.13 -11.33
C PHE A 71 -1.56 11.99 -10.38
N LYS A 72 -0.72 10.96 -10.25
CA LYS A 72 -0.92 9.86 -9.28
C LYS A 72 -0.95 10.33 -7.83
N TRP A 73 -0.16 11.36 -7.51
CA TRP A 73 -0.14 11.94 -6.18
C TRP A 73 -1.46 12.66 -5.85
N ALA A 74 -1.95 13.49 -6.78
CA ALA A 74 -3.19 14.24 -6.64
C ALA A 74 -4.46 13.36 -6.76
N VAL A 75 -4.48 12.49 -7.77
CA VAL A 75 -5.61 11.62 -8.13
C VAL A 75 -5.11 10.18 -8.24
N PRO A 76 -4.88 9.50 -7.10
CA PRO A 76 -4.46 8.10 -7.09
C PRO A 76 -5.58 7.22 -7.63
N SER A 77 -5.37 6.74 -8.85
CA SER A 77 -6.35 5.96 -9.60
C SER A 77 -5.67 4.88 -10.44
N ALA A 78 -6.48 3.94 -10.93
CA ALA A 78 -6.02 2.87 -11.81
C ALA A 78 -5.53 3.43 -13.16
N GLU A 79 -6.18 4.48 -13.66
CA GLU A 79 -5.80 5.17 -14.90
C GLU A 79 -4.38 5.75 -14.81
N GLY A 80 -3.99 6.28 -13.64
CA GLY A 80 -2.63 6.77 -13.41
C GLY A 80 -1.55 5.70 -13.58
N LEU A 81 -1.87 4.42 -13.31
CA LEU A 81 -0.94 3.31 -13.56
C LEU A 81 -0.85 2.92 -15.04
N ILE A 82 -1.94 3.05 -15.80
CA ILE A 82 -1.90 2.83 -17.26
C ILE A 82 -1.03 3.91 -17.90
N LEU A 83 -1.26 5.19 -17.55
CA LEU A 83 -0.49 6.30 -18.11
C LEU A 83 1.01 6.11 -17.88
N ASP A 84 1.40 5.73 -16.66
CA ASP A 84 2.78 5.36 -16.33
C ASP A 84 3.29 4.18 -17.16
N GLY A 85 2.52 3.09 -17.26
CA GLY A 85 2.88 1.95 -18.10
C GLY A 85 3.09 2.34 -19.57
N MET A 86 2.30 3.28 -20.10
CA MET A 86 2.44 3.78 -21.46
C MET A 86 3.71 4.61 -21.64
N VAL A 87 4.05 5.50 -20.70
CA VAL A 87 5.29 6.29 -20.78
C VAL A 87 6.50 5.37 -20.72
N LEU A 88 6.51 4.38 -19.81
CA LEU A 88 7.58 3.37 -19.73
C LEU A 88 7.68 2.51 -21.01
N LEU A 89 6.56 2.19 -21.65
CA LEU A 89 6.55 1.45 -22.91
C LEU A 89 7.16 2.28 -24.05
N VAL A 90 6.82 3.58 -24.12
CA VAL A 90 7.42 4.52 -25.07
C VAL A 90 8.94 4.62 -24.83
N PHE A 91 9.38 4.65 -23.57
CA PHE A 91 10.80 4.59 -23.21
C PHE A 91 11.49 3.34 -23.74
N ALA A 92 10.89 2.18 -23.50
CA ALA A 92 11.43 0.91 -23.96
C ALA A 92 11.54 0.88 -25.50
N ALA A 93 10.47 1.29 -26.19
CA ALA A 93 10.42 1.35 -27.65
C ALA A 93 11.48 2.30 -28.23
N LEU A 94 11.69 3.47 -27.62
CA LEU A 94 12.71 4.42 -28.06
C LEU A 94 14.13 3.90 -27.82
N ASN A 95 14.39 3.24 -26.69
CA ASN A 95 15.69 2.62 -26.43
C ASN A 95 15.99 1.51 -27.45
N PHE A 96 15.05 0.57 -27.65
CA PHE A 96 15.24 -0.49 -28.63
C PHE A 96 15.32 0.04 -30.07
N GLY A 97 14.49 1.01 -30.43
CA GLY A 97 14.53 1.66 -31.74
C GLY A 97 15.88 2.33 -32.00
N ARG A 98 16.44 3.02 -31.00
CA ARG A 98 17.78 3.62 -31.10
C ARG A 98 18.87 2.58 -31.29
N GLU A 99 18.87 1.52 -30.48
CA GLU A 99 19.89 0.46 -30.59
C GLU A 99 19.75 -0.32 -31.91
N PHE A 100 18.52 -0.50 -32.42
CA PHE A 100 18.27 -1.07 -33.73
C PHE A 100 18.81 -0.18 -34.86
N LEU A 101 18.57 1.14 -34.82
CA LEU A 101 19.12 2.07 -35.81
C LEU A 101 20.66 2.11 -35.76
N ARG A 102 21.27 2.01 -34.58
CA ARG A 102 22.74 1.87 -34.44
C ARG A 102 23.24 0.62 -35.15
N PHE A 103 22.58 -0.52 -34.91
CA PHE A 103 22.90 -1.79 -35.57
C PHE A 103 22.82 -1.68 -37.09
N GLN A 104 21.74 -1.09 -37.62
CA GLN A 104 21.57 -0.85 -39.07
C GLN A 104 22.64 0.08 -39.64
N GLY A 105 23.08 1.07 -38.85
CA GLY A 105 24.18 1.97 -39.21
C GLY A 105 25.58 1.35 -39.11
N GLY A 106 25.69 0.04 -38.85
CA GLY A 106 26.98 -0.66 -38.71
C GLY A 106 27.67 -0.46 -37.35
N ALA A 107 27.04 0.23 -36.41
CA ALA A 107 27.55 0.39 -35.05
C ALA A 107 27.04 -0.75 -34.16
N GLN A 108 27.86 -1.21 -33.22
CA GLN A 108 27.40 -2.20 -32.25
C GLN A 108 26.37 -1.59 -31.29
N PRO A 109 25.27 -2.31 -31.00
CA PRO A 109 24.35 -1.96 -29.92
C PRO A 109 25.09 -1.85 -28.59
N THR A 110 24.69 -0.87 -27.79
CA THR A 110 25.22 -0.70 -26.45
C THR A 110 24.46 -1.60 -25.47
N SER A 111 25.20 -2.31 -24.62
CA SER A 111 24.62 -3.12 -23.56
C SER A 111 23.74 -2.28 -22.63
N THR A 112 24.16 -1.05 -22.34
CA THR A 112 23.41 -0.08 -21.54
C THR A 112 22.04 0.25 -22.15
N GLY A 113 21.96 0.53 -23.45
CA GLY A 113 20.69 0.85 -24.12
C GLY A 113 19.72 -0.34 -24.13
N ILE A 114 20.24 -1.54 -24.40
CA ILE A 114 19.45 -2.78 -24.34
C ILE A 114 18.95 -3.04 -22.91
N PHE A 115 19.83 -2.91 -21.92
CA PHE A 115 19.49 -3.12 -20.51
C PHE A 115 18.37 -2.17 -20.04
N PHE A 116 18.49 -0.86 -20.31
CA PHE A 116 17.44 0.09 -19.95
C PHE A 116 16.15 -0.16 -20.73
N GLY A 117 16.23 -0.53 -22.02
CA GLY A 117 15.04 -0.93 -22.78
C GLY A 117 14.28 -2.09 -22.14
N LEU A 118 15.01 -3.15 -21.74
CA LEU A 118 14.43 -4.31 -21.06
C LEU A 118 13.89 -3.97 -19.67
N LEU A 119 14.62 -3.17 -18.90
CA LEU A 119 14.21 -2.74 -17.56
C LEU A 119 12.90 -1.94 -17.61
N MET A 120 12.79 -0.98 -18.53
CA MET A 120 11.58 -0.17 -18.69
C MET A 120 10.40 -1.01 -19.18
N LEU A 121 10.65 -1.97 -20.08
CA LEU A 121 9.61 -2.90 -20.52
C LEU A 121 9.11 -3.78 -19.37
N TYR A 122 10.02 -4.30 -18.53
CA TYR A 122 9.67 -5.08 -17.35
C TYR A 122 8.78 -4.27 -16.39
N PHE A 123 9.16 -3.01 -16.10
CA PHE A 123 8.35 -2.14 -15.26
C PHE A 123 7.00 -1.79 -15.90
N ALA A 124 6.96 -1.50 -17.20
CA ALA A 124 5.71 -1.24 -17.94
C ALA A 124 4.73 -2.43 -17.81
N VAL A 125 5.20 -3.66 -18.03
CA VAL A 125 4.39 -4.88 -17.86
C VAL A 125 3.90 -5.01 -16.41
N GLY A 126 4.75 -4.71 -15.43
CA GLY A 126 4.36 -4.65 -14.02
C GLY A 126 3.21 -3.67 -13.76
N ARG A 127 3.25 -2.48 -14.37
CA ARG A 127 2.16 -1.48 -14.25
C ARG A 127 0.85 -1.96 -14.86
N PHE A 128 0.88 -2.60 -16.04
CA PHE A 128 -0.32 -3.16 -16.64
C PHE A 128 -0.91 -4.32 -15.84
N LYS A 129 -0.06 -5.20 -15.27
CA LYS A 129 -0.51 -6.28 -14.38
C LYS A 129 -1.17 -5.72 -13.13
N ASN A 130 -0.56 -4.70 -12.51
CA ASN A 130 -1.14 -4.01 -11.37
C ASN A 130 -2.48 -3.40 -11.76
N TYR A 131 -2.55 -2.61 -12.83
CA TYR A 131 -3.81 -2.05 -13.34
C TYR A 131 -4.92 -3.11 -13.50
N ALA A 132 -4.62 -4.25 -14.14
CA ALA A 132 -5.58 -5.32 -14.34
C ALA A 132 -6.06 -5.91 -13.00
N ALA A 133 -5.15 -6.10 -12.03
CA ALA A 133 -5.52 -6.55 -10.70
C ALA A 133 -6.45 -5.54 -9.99
N LEU A 134 -6.16 -4.25 -10.09
CA LEU A 134 -6.97 -3.20 -9.45
C LEU A 134 -8.34 -3.07 -10.09
N ARG A 135 -8.40 -3.11 -11.41
CA ARG A 135 -9.66 -3.04 -12.15
C ARG A 135 -10.56 -4.24 -11.84
N ARG A 136 -9.97 -5.41 -11.58
CA ARG A 136 -10.70 -6.61 -11.14
C ARG A 136 -11.19 -6.50 -9.69
N LEU A 137 -10.35 -6.01 -8.78
CA LEU A 137 -10.67 -5.90 -7.35
C LEU A 137 -11.67 -4.77 -7.06
N PHE A 138 -11.63 -3.68 -7.84
CA PHE A 138 -12.45 -2.49 -7.63
C PHE A 138 -13.16 -2.08 -8.92
N ALA A 139 -14.03 -2.97 -9.42
CA ALA A 139 -14.95 -2.62 -10.49
C ALA A 139 -15.82 -1.42 -10.08
N GLU A 140 -16.24 -1.39 -8.81
CA GLU A 140 -16.92 -0.27 -8.18
C GLU A 140 -15.98 0.43 -7.19
N ARG A 141 -15.82 1.73 -7.36
CA ARG A 141 -15.04 2.57 -6.46
C ARG A 141 -15.89 2.88 -5.22
N PRO A 142 -15.36 2.72 -3.99
CA PRO A 142 -16.07 3.17 -2.80
C PRO A 142 -16.38 4.67 -2.87
N ALA A 143 -17.56 5.06 -2.40
CA ALA A 143 -17.96 6.46 -2.35
C ALA A 143 -16.92 7.30 -1.57
N PRO A 144 -16.59 8.54 -2.00
CA PRO A 144 -15.63 9.39 -1.31
C PRO A 144 -15.98 9.62 0.17
N GLU A 145 -17.26 9.68 0.49
CA GLU A 145 -17.78 9.84 1.86
C GLU A 145 -17.42 8.65 2.76
N HIS A 146 -17.54 7.41 2.26
CA HIS A 146 -17.14 6.22 3.02
C HIS A 146 -15.63 6.19 3.27
N ILE A 147 -14.84 6.67 2.31
CA ILE A 147 -13.38 6.77 2.47
C ILE A 147 -13.04 7.82 3.53
N ALA A 148 -13.67 8.99 3.48
CA ALA A 148 -13.44 10.06 4.45
C ALA A 148 -13.84 9.62 5.87
N TRP A 149 -15.02 9.03 6.03
CA TRP A 149 -15.48 8.46 7.30
C TRP A 149 -14.51 7.39 7.83
N PHE A 150 -14.02 6.50 6.96
CA PHE A 150 -13.06 5.47 7.36
C PHE A 150 -11.69 6.05 7.73
N ASP A 151 -11.25 7.13 7.06
CA ASP A 151 -10.03 7.86 7.41
C ASP A 151 -10.15 8.52 8.79
N ASP A 152 -11.32 9.07 9.13
CA ASP A 152 -11.59 9.64 10.45
C ASP A 152 -11.64 8.54 11.53
N LEU A 153 -12.28 7.40 11.24
CA LEU A 153 -12.23 6.22 12.12
C LEU A 153 -10.79 5.77 12.37
N VAL A 154 -9.97 5.70 11.32
CA VAL A 154 -8.55 5.34 11.48
C VAL A 154 -7.80 6.35 12.35
N ARG A 155 -8.07 7.65 12.18
CA ARG A 155 -7.46 8.69 13.02
C ARG A 155 -7.86 8.51 14.48
N ASP A 156 -9.14 8.29 14.74
CA ASP A 156 -9.69 8.03 16.06
C ASP A 156 -9.00 6.83 16.73
N ILE A 157 -8.88 5.69 16.02
CA ILE A 157 -8.19 4.49 16.51
C ILE A 157 -6.72 4.76 16.84
N LEU A 158 -6.02 5.54 16.02
CA LEU A 158 -4.61 5.89 16.27
C LEU A 158 -4.42 6.77 17.51
N THR A 159 -5.45 7.55 17.87
CA THR A 159 -5.42 8.45 19.03
C THR A 159 -6.09 7.86 20.28
N SER A 160 -6.79 6.73 20.16
CA SER A 160 -7.42 6.05 21.29
C SER A 160 -6.40 5.57 22.30
N ASP A 161 -6.64 5.86 23.57
CA ASP A 161 -5.88 5.38 24.72
C ASP A 161 -6.62 4.19 25.38
N PRO A 162 -6.03 2.98 25.45
CA PRO A 162 -6.65 1.83 26.12
C PRO A 162 -7.04 2.07 27.58
N HIS A 163 -6.39 3.01 28.27
CA HIS A 163 -6.72 3.35 29.66
C HIS A 163 -8.01 4.17 29.77
N ALA A 164 -8.35 4.95 28.75
CA ALA A 164 -9.55 5.78 28.71
C ALA A 164 -10.68 5.15 27.89
N ASP A 165 -10.35 4.34 26.88
CA ASP A 165 -11.27 3.71 25.94
C ASP A 165 -11.24 2.19 26.10
N GLN A 166 -12.32 1.64 26.65
CA GLN A 166 -12.47 0.21 26.91
C GLN A 166 -12.54 -0.65 25.64
N LEU A 167 -12.75 -0.01 24.48
CA LEU A 167 -12.79 -0.67 23.18
C LEU A 167 -11.44 -0.61 22.47
N ALA A 168 -10.45 0.10 23.03
CA ALA A 168 -9.14 0.24 22.43
C ALA A 168 -8.15 -0.80 22.98
N LEU A 169 -7.31 -1.34 22.09
CA LEU A 169 -6.17 -2.17 22.43
C LEU A 169 -4.89 -1.56 21.86
N ASP A 170 -3.82 -1.69 22.62
CA ASP A 170 -2.47 -1.35 22.18
C ASP A 170 -1.62 -2.62 22.07
N LEU A 171 -1.24 -2.99 20.84
CA LEU A 171 -0.52 -4.22 20.56
C LEU A 171 0.88 -3.89 20.01
N PRO A 172 1.93 -3.85 20.87
CA PRO A 172 3.30 -3.48 20.50
C PRO A 172 4.03 -4.61 19.74
N THR A 173 3.41 -5.04 18.65
CA THR A 173 3.89 -6.01 17.66
C THR A 173 4.78 -5.32 16.62
N THR A 174 5.29 -6.07 15.65
CA THR A 174 5.99 -5.52 14.47
C THR A 174 5.23 -5.91 13.20
N PRO A 175 4.53 -4.98 12.52
CA PRO A 175 4.35 -3.57 12.86
C PRO A 175 3.47 -3.39 14.11
N HIS A 176 3.61 -2.25 14.79
CA HIS A 176 2.80 -1.92 15.98
C HIS A 176 1.35 -1.67 15.57
N TRP A 177 0.40 -2.42 16.15
CA TRP A 177 -1.03 -2.28 15.89
C TRP A 177 -1.75 -1.52 17.01
N ARG A 178 -2.54 -0.50 16.62
CA ARG A 178 -3.62 0.09 17.42
C ARG A 178 -4.92 -0.59 17.00
N VAL A 179 -5.71 -1.06 17.96
CA VAL A 179 -6.95 -1.80 17.65
C VAL A 179 -8.13 -1.13 18.30
N LYS A 180 -9.27 -1.12 17.60
CA LYS A 180 -10.57 -0.75 18.20
C LYS A 180 -11.60 -1.82 17.94
N LEU A 181 -12.29 -2.22 18.99
CA LEU A 181 -13.27 -3.30 19.02
C LEU A 181 -14.68 -2.69 18.96
N LEU A 182 -15.37 -2.80 17.83
CA LEU A 182 -16.69 -2.20 17.60
C LEU A 182 -17.69 -3.29 17.18
N GLY A 183 -18.69 -3.57 18.02
CA GLY A 183 -19.61 -4.68 17.79
C GLY A 183 -18.86 -6.01 17.67
N SER A 184 -19.13 -6.84 16.67
CA SER A 184 -18.33 -8.05 16.40
C SER A 184 -17.15 -7.79 15.43
N THR A 185 -16.66 -6.56 15.32
CA THR A 185 -15.58 -6.25 14.37
C THR A 185 -14.42 -5.56 15.07
N ALA A 186 -13.21 -6.07 14.85
CA ALA A 186 -11.98 -5.44 15.29
C ALA A 186 -11.29 -4.74 14.12
N PHE A 187 -10.89 -3.48 14.35
CA PHE A 187 -10.16 -2.66 13.39
C PHE A 187 -8.71 -2.55 13.84
N PHE A 188 -7.80 -3.19 13.13
CA PHE A 188 -6.36 -3.11 13.35
C PHE A 188 -5.79 -2.02 12.47
N VAL A 189 -5.11 -1.04 13.05
CA VAL A 189 -4.46 0.05 12.33
C VAL A 189 -2.98 0.06 12.71
N ALA A 190 -2.10 -0.08 11.72
CA ALA A 190 -0.67 0.01 11.96
C ALA A 190 -0.33 1.44 12.43
N ASN A 191 0.63 1.61 13.34
CA ASN A 191 0.95 2.91 13.94
C ASN A 191 1.40 3.97 12.91
N ASN A 192 1.88 3.56 11.74
CA ASN A 192 2.15 4.46 10.60
C ASN A 192 0.87 4.92 9.85
N GLY A 193 -0.30 4.50 10.34
CA GLY A 193 -1.62 4.69 9.76
C GLY A 193 -1.88 3.95 8.46
N GLY A 194 -0.87 3.26 7.91
CA GLY A 194 -0.74 2.77 6.53
C GLY A 194 -1.59 1.55 6.22
N SER A 195 -1.42 0.50 7.02
CA SER A 195 -2.14 -0.77 6.88
C SER A 195 -3.33 -0.78 7.83
N VAL A 196 -4.49 -1.22 7.34
CA VAL A 196 -5.69 -1.38 8.15
C VAL A 196 -6.34 -2.72 7.85
N TRP A 197 -6.57 -3.52 8.89
CA TRP A 197 -7.30 -4.77 8.78
C TRP A 197 -8.61 -4.69 9.55
N VAL A 198 -9.65 -5.23 8.94
CA VAL A 198 -10.99 -5.31 9.52
C VAL A 198 -11.30 -6.79 9.64
N VAL A 199 -11.44 -7.27 10.87
CA VAL A 199 -11.50 -8.71 11.18
C VAL A 199 -12.66 -8.99 12.12
N GLY A 200 -13.26 -10.18 12.00
CA GLY A 200 -14.21 -10.70 12.98
C GLY A 200 -13.55 -11.34 14.19
N PRO A 201 -14.33 -11.71 15.22
CA PRO A 201 -13.85 -12.43 16.39
C PRO A 201 -13.22 -13.79 16.04
N ASP A 202 -13.70 -14.45 15.00
CA ASP A 202 -13.15 -15.74 14.56
C ASP A 202 -11.89 -15.59 13.68
N ASP A 203 -11.62 -14.37 13.19
CA ASP A 203 -10.53 -14.07 12.26
C ASP A 203 -9.24 -13.67 12.99
N PHE A 204 -9.29 -13.39 14.29
CA PHE A 204 -8.09 -13.15 15.10
C PHE A 204 -8.18 -13.73 16.50
N VAL A 205 -7.03 -14.12 17.03
CA VAL A 205 -6.92 -14.65 18.38
C VAL A 205 -5.75 -13.98 19.08
N LEU A 206 -5.99 -13.51 20.31
CA LEU A 206 -4.96 -13.02 21.20
C LEU A 206 -4.83 -14.00 22.38
N VAL A 207 -3.68 -14.66 22.48
CA VAL A 207 -3.39 -15.62 23.54
C VAL A 207 -2.36 -15.03 24.48
N ARG A 208 -2.63 -15.02 25.78
CA ARG A 208 -1.70 -14.56 26.82
C ARG A 208 -1.16 -15.73 27.60
N GLU A 209 0.15 -15.76 27.83
CA GLU A 209 0.76 -16.80 28.69
C GLU A 209 0.21 -16.69 30.13
N LYS A 210 -0.19 -17.83 30.70
CA LYS A 210 -0.79 -17.90 32.06
C LYS A 210 0.20 -17.56 33.18
N HIS A 211 1.48 -17.88 32.99
CA HIS A 211 2.51 -17.68 33.99
C HIS A 211 3.52 -16.62 33.55
N ASP A 212 3.65 -15.58 34.36
CA ASP A 212 4.74 -14.62 34.27
C ASP A 212 6.04 -15.32 34.70
N ARG A 213 7.07 -15.29 33.84
CA ARG A 213 8.40 -15.85 34.16
C ARG A 213 9.22 -14.91 35.07
N GLY A 214 8.56 -14.22 36.00
CA GLY A 214 9.17 -13.33 36.99
C GLY A 214 9.54 -11.94 36.50
N GLY A 215 9.00 -11.48 35.36
CA GLY A 215 9.37 -10.20 34.74
C GLY A 215 8.31 -9.09 34.84
N GLY A 216 7.14 -9.37 35.42
CA GLY A 216 6.01 -8.43 35.48
C GLY A 216 5.35 -8.17 34.12
N ARG A 217 5.80 -8.83 33.06
CA ARG A 217 5.40 -8.60 31.67
C ARG A 217 5.04 -9.92 31.03
N ARG A 218 3.73 -10.17 30.92
CA ARG A 218 3.22 -11.40 30.30
C ARG A 218 3.34 -11.31 28.79
N LYS A 219 3.90 -12.36 28.19
CA LYS A 219 3.95 -12.49 26.75
C LYS A 219 2.57 -12.80 26.19
N ALA A 220 2.30 -12.25 25.02
CA ALA A 220 1.12 -12.53 24.23
C ALA A 220 1.52 -12.95 22.81
N LEU A 221 0.67 -13.78 22.22
CA LEU A 221 0.73 -14.23 20.85
C LEU A 221 -0.52 -13.72 20.13
N LEU A 222 -0.32 -13.10 18.98
CA LEU A 222 -1.38 -12.63 18.11
C LEU A 222 -1.41 -13.50 16.86
N ARG A 223 -2.60 -13.94 16.48
CA ARG A 223 -2.85 -14.57 15.17
C ARG A 223 -3.94 -13.80 14.47
N ILE A 224 -3.73 -13.46 13.20
CA ILE A 224 -4.75 -12.80 12.36
C ILE A 224 -4.82 -13.57 11.04
N TYR A 225 -6.01 -14.02 10.65
CA TYR A 225 -6.21 -14.88 9.47
C TYR A 225 -5.30 -16.13 9.45
N GLY A 226 -4.94 -16.65 10.62
CA GLY A 226 -4.02 -17.79 10.77
C GLY A 226 -2.53 -17.43 10.78
N ASP A 227 -2.15 -16.22 10.36
CA ASP A 227 -0.76 -15.76 10.40
C ASP A 227 -0.34 -15.41 11.84
N ALA A 228 0.70 -16.09 12.32
CA ALA A 228 1.22 -15.89 13.67
C ALA A 228 2.24 -14.75 13.73
N TYR A 229 2.01 -13.82 14.64
CA TYR A 229 2.95 -12.74 14.94
C TYR A 229 4.00 -13.18 15.97
N PRO A 230 5.21 -12.59 15.95
CA PRO A 230 6.19 -12.76 17.02
C PRO A 230 5.59 -12.44 18.40
N GLU A 231 6.07 -13.13 19.43
CA GLU A 231 5.71 -12.85 20.82
C GLU A 231 6.00 -11.39 21.20
N PHE A 232 5.08 -10.78 21.93
CA PHE A 232 5.22 -9.41 22.42
C PHE A 232 4.69 -9.27 23.84
N THR A 233 5.04 -8.17 24.52
CA THR A 233 4.47 -7.87 25.83
C THR A 233 3.12 -7.18 25.66
N LEU A 234 2.08 -7.69 26.31
CA LEU A 234 0.76 -7.07 26.30
C LEU A 234 0.46 -6.48 27.69
N ASP A 235 0.02 -5.21 27.69
CA ASP A 235 -0.43 -4.52 28.88
C ASP A 235 -1.71 -5.14 29.47
N ASP A 236 -1.87 -5.07 30.79
CA ASP A 236 -3.02 -5.63 31.50
C ASP A 236 -4.35 -4.99 31.07
N VAL A 237 -4.36 -3.70 30.76
CA VAL A 237 -5.58 -2.99 30.35
C VAL A 237 -6.01 -3.44 28.97
N SER A 238 -5.08 -3.52 28.01
CA SER A 238 -5.38 -4.04 26.68
C SER A 238 -5.86 -5.50 26.74
N TRP A 239 -5.27 -6.33 27.60
CA TRP A 239 -5.77 -7.69 27.81
C TRP A 239 -7.19 -7.71 28.40
N ALA A 240 -7.47 -6.90 29.41
CA ALA A 240 -8.78 -6.83 30.05
C ALA A 240 -9.87 -6.35 29.07
N ASN A 241 -9.56 -5.37 28.21
CA ASN A 241 -10.45 -4.89 27.16
C ASN A 241 -10.78 -6.00 26.15
N TYR A 242 -9.76 -6.73 25.67
CA TYR A 242 -9.96 -7.87 24.76
C TYR A 242 -10.80 -8.99 25.41
N ALA A 243 -10.48 -9.37 26.66
CA ALA A 243 -11.20 -10.42 27.37
C ALA A 243 -12.68 -10.06 27.55
N ARG A 244 -12.98 -8.81 27.96
CA ARG A 244 -14.36 -8.31 28.08
C ARG A 244 -15.12 -8.40 26.75
N TRP A 245 -14.48 -7.98 25.67
CA TRP A 245 -15.09 -8.03 24.34
C TRP A 245 -15.39 -9.47 23.88
N MET A 246 -14.50 -10.42 24.15
CA MET A 246 -14.73 -11.84 23.86
C MET A 246 -15.84 -12.43 24.73
N ASP A 247 -15.94 -12.05 26.00
CA ASP A 247 -17.01 -12.49 26.89
C ASP A 247 -18.38 -11.98 26.43
N GLU A 248 -18.46 -10.72 25.98
CA GLU A 248 -19.67 -10.14 25.38
C GLU A 248 -20.09 -10.86 24.09
N PHE A 249 -19.12 -11.25 23.25
CA PHE A 249 -19.39 -12.01 22.03
C PHE A 249 -19.83 -13.46 22.31
N ALA A 250 -19.27 -14.10 23.34
CA ALA A 250 -19.61 -15.47 23.71
C ALA A 250 -20.98 -15.57 24.42
N ALA A 251 -21.51 -14.46 24.94
CA ALA A 251 -22.83 -14.44 25.56
C ALA A 251 -23.93 -14.71 24.51
N PRO A 252 -24.89 -15.61 24.79
CA PRO A 252 -26.00 -15.85 23.88
C PRO A 252 -26.82 -14.56 23.73
N HIS A 253 -26.90 -14.02 22.51
CA HIS A 253 -27.77 -12.88 22.24
C HIS A 253 -29.22 -13.29 22.54
N PRO A 254 -29.96 -12.51 23.35
CA PRO A 254 -31.38 -12.77 23.54
C PRO A 254 -32.07 -12.68 22.16
N ALA A 255 -32.79 -13.75 21.82
CA ALA A 255 -33.51 -13.90 20.56
C ALA A 255 -34.60 -12.83 20.38
#